data_AF-A0A0A0QJS0-F1
#
_entry.id   AF-A0A0A0QJS0-F1
#
_cell.length_a   1.000
_cell.length_b   1.000
_cell.length_c   1.000
_cell.angle_alpha   90.00
_cell.angle_beta   90.00
_cell.angle_gamma   90.00
#
_symmetry.space_group_name_H-M   'P 1'
#
loop_
_entity.id
_entity.type
_entity.pdbx_description
1 polymer ?
#
loop_
_entity_poly.entity_id
_entity_poly.type
_entity_poly.pdbx_seq_one_letter_code
_entity_poly.pdbx_strand_id
1 'polypeptide(L)'
;MMKMSLALFTMVFWVFFGAMLKKFSNFLSYLILMEGLCVSLGAMMICCQGVASPHSLFIFLVLVACETSLGLSLMVGIMRNSNSGVYSLYSQCA
;
A
#
# COMPACT_ATOMS: atom_id res chain seq x y z
N MET A 1 15.22 -17.67 -15.65
CA MET A 1 15.10 -16.38 -14.96
C MET A 1 13.76 -15.69 -15.24
N MET A 2 13.39 -15.44 -16.50
CA MET A 2 12.13 -14.74 -16.88
C MET A 2 10.82 -15.41 -16.42
N LYS A 3 10.79 -16.75 -16.29
CA LYS A 3 9.62 -17.48 -15.74
C LYS A 3 9.41 -17.22 -14.24
N MET A 4 10.49 -17.01 -13.49
CA MET A 4 10.43 -16.80 -12.04
C MET A 4 10.04 -15.36 -11.69
N SER A 5 10.52 -14.38 -12.48
CA SER A 5 10.06 -12.99 -12.36
C SER A 5 8.57 -12.83 -12.64
N LEU A 6 8.06 -13.52 -13.66
CA LEU A 6 6.62 -13.50 -13.99
C LEU A 6 5.78 -14.11 -12.86
N ALA A 7 6.23 -15.21 -12.25
CA ALA A 7 5.54 -15.85 -11.13
C ALA A 7 5.53 -15.00 -9.86
N LEU A 8 6.62 -14.29 -9.56
CA LEU A 8 6.67 -13.35 -8.45
C LEU A 8 5.76 -12.14 -8.70
N PHE A 9 5.74 -11.63 -9.94
CA PHE A 9 4.86 -10.54 -10.34
C PHE A 9 3.38 -10.92 -10.19
N THR A 10 2.98 -12.09 -10.70
CA THR A 10 1.60 -12.55 -10.60
C THR A 10 1.20 -12.82 -9.15
N MET A 11 2.10 -13.31 -8.30
CA MET A 11 1.88 -13.43 -6.86
C MET A 11 1.62 -12.06 -6.20
N VAL A 12 2.49 -11.08 -6.42
CA VAL A 12 2.32 -9.72 -5.86
C VAL A 12 1.01 -9.10 -6.35
N PHE A 13 0.69 -9.28 -7.64
CA PHE A 13 -0.56 -8.78 -8.23
C PHE A 13 -1.80 -9.46 -7.64
N TRP A 14 -1.74 -10.76 -7.36
CA TRP A 14 -2.85 -11.49 -6.72
C TRP A 14 -3.08 -11.03 -5.28
N VAL A 15 -1.98 -10.81 -4.53
CA VAL A 15 -2.07 -10.24 -3.19
C VAL A 15 -2.64 -8.82 -3.25
N PHE A 16 -2.25 -8.01 -4.23
CA PHE A 16 -2.80 -6.66 -4.45
C PHE A 16 -4.30 -6.69 -4.73
N PHE A 17 -4.75 -7.58 -5.61
CA PHE A 17 -6.17 -7.70 -5.94
C PHE A 17 -6.99 -8.19 -4.75
N GLY A 18 -6.49 -9.20 -4.02
CA GLY A 18 -7.14 -9.68 -2.79
C GLY A 18 -7.17 -8.65 -1.67
N ALA A 19 -6.12 -7.84 -1.55
CA ALA A 19 -6.02 -6.70 -0.66
C ALA A 19 -7.09 -5.64 -0.95
N MET A 20 -7.24 -5.24 -2.21
CA MET A 20 -8.21 -4.22 -2.64
C MET A 20 -9.67 -4.63 -2.46
N LEU A 21 -9.96 -5.93 -2.57
CA LEU A 21 -11.31 -6.47 -2.36
C LEU A 21 -11.68 -6.57 -0.87
N LYS A 22 -10.71 -6.47 0.03
CA LYS A 22 -10.95 -6.59 1.46
C LYS A 22 -11.46 -5.27 2.03
N LYS A 23 -12.65 -5.31 2.63
CA LYS A 23 -13.20 -4.17 3.35
C LYS A 23 -12.43 -4.00 4.66
N PHE A 24 -11.66 -2.91 4.78
CA PHE A 24 -10.96 -2.58 6.02
C PHE A 24 -11.86 -1.72 6.90
N SER A 25 -11.95 -2.08 8.18
CA SER A 25 -12.63 -1.27 9.20
C SER A 25 -11.80 -0.04 9.59
N ASN A 26 -10.48 -0.07 9.38
CA ASN A 26 -9.56 0.98 9.75
C ASN A 26 -8.70 1.39 8.54
N PHE A 27 -8.74 2.67 8.21
CA PHE A 27 -7.98 3.26 7.09
C PHE A 27 -6.46 3.09 7.25
N LEU A 28 -5.96 3.07 8.49
CA LEU A 28 -4.54 2.81 8.77
C LEU A 28 -4.12 1.40 8.32
N SER A 29 -4.97 0.40 8.55
CA SER A 29 -4.70 -0.98 8.13
C SER A 29 -4.64 -1.11 6.61
N TYR A 30 -5.45 -0.32 5.90
CA TYR A 30 -5.38 -0.22 4.45
C TYR A 30 -4.06 0.42 3.98
N LEU A 31 -3.62 1.53 4.61
CA LEU A 31 -2.33 2.16 4.27
C LEU A 31 -1.13 1.22 4.49
N ILE A 32 -1.08 0.51 5.62
CA ILE A 32 0.00 -0.45 5.92
C ILE A 32 0.07 -1.56 4.87
N LEU A 33 -1.09 -2.06 4.44
CA LEU A 33 -1.19 -3.09 3.43
C LEU A 33 -0.69 -2.58 2.06
N MET A 34 -1.07 -1.36 1.68
CA MET A 34 -0.60 -0.71 0.45
C MET A 34 0.91 -0.50 0.46
N GLU A 35 1.48 -0.04 1.57
CA GLU A 35 2.92 0.13 1.73
C GLU A 35 3.66 -1.21 1.64
N GLY A 36 3.14 -2.26 2.29
CA GLY A 36 3.69 -3.61 2.19
C GLY A 36 3.69 -4.16 0.76
N LEU A 37 2.64 -3.87 -0.02
CA LEU A 37 2.56 -4.22 -1.44
C LEU A 37 3.62 -3.47 -2.25
N CYS A 38 3.77 -2.17 -2.07
CA CYS A 38 4.80 -1.37 -2.74
C CYS A 38 6.22 -1.87 -2.42
N VAL A 39 6.50 -2.22 -1.16
CA VAL A 39 7.79 -2.80 -0.75
C VAL A 39 8.02 -4.15 -1.41
N SER A 40 7.00 -5.02 -1.48
CA SER A 40 7.12 -6.32 -2.16
C SER A 40 7.40 -6.18 -3.67
N LEU A 41 6.84 -5.15 -4.30
CA LEU A 41 7.08 -4.80 -5.69
C LEU A 41 8.51 -4.27 -5.88
N GLY A 42 9.00 -3.45 -4.93
CA GLY A 42 10.40 -3.03 -4.85
C GLY A 42 11.37 -4.21 -4.72
N ALA A 43 11.09 -5.14 -3.82
CA ALA A 43 11.90 -6.35 -3.63
C ALA A 43 11.91 -7.22 -4.90
N MET A 44 10.77 -7.37 -5.58
CA MET A 44 10.70 -8.08 -6.86
C MET A 44 11.58 -7.41 -7.92
N MET A 45 11.55 -6.08 -8.03
CA MET A 45 12.40 -5.33 -8.98
C MET A 45 13.90 -5.53 -8.70
N ILE A 46 14.30 -5.62 -7.43
CA ILE A 46 15.69 -5.94 -7.03
C ILE A 46 16.05 -7.37 -7.42
N CYS A 47 15.17 -8.34 -7.16
CA CYS A 47 15.39 -9.75 -7.50
C CYS A 47 15.45 -10.00 -9.01
N CYS A 48 14.77 -9.19 -9.82
CA CYS A 48 14.72 -9.33 -11.27
C CYS A 48 15.88 -8.66 -12.02
N GLN A 49 17.08 -8.57 -11.39
CA GLN A 49 18.33 -7.97 -11.91
C GLN A 49 18.30 -7.71 -13.43
N GLY A 50 18.07 -6.45 -13.82
CA GLY A 50 18.05 -6.01 -15.22
C GLY A 50 16.85 -5.17 -15.66
N VAL A 51 15.77 -5.09 -14.88
CA VAL A 51 14.55 -4.36 -15.27
C VAL A 51 14.56 -2.89 -14.82
N ALA A 52 15.16 -2.57 -13.67
CA ALA A 52 15.16 -1.21 -13.12
C ALA A 52 16.56 -0.79 -12.67
N SER A 53 16.94 0.44 -13.02
CA SER A 53 18.17 1.05 -12.50
C SER A 53 18.05 1.29 -10.99
N PRO A 54 19.16 1.32 -10.23
CA PRO A 54 19.12 1.66 -8.81
C PRO A 54 18.51 3.05 -8.56
N HIS A 55 18.62 3.97 -9.52
CA HIS A 55 18.01 5.29 -9.43
C HIS A 55 16.49 5.21 -9.58
N SER A 56 15.98 4.33 -10.45
CA SER A 56 14.54 4.07 -10.59
C SER A 56 13.95 3.47 -9.31
N LEU A 57 14.67 2.54 -8.66
CA LEU A 57 14.28 1.99 -7.36
C LEU A 57 14.22 3.06 -6.26
N PHE A 58 15.21 3.96 -6.22
CA PHE A 58 15.22 5.06 -5.26
C PHE A 58 14.03 6.01 -5.47
N ILE A 59 13.79 6.45 -6.71
CA ILE A 59 12.66 7.32 -7.05
C ILE A 59 11.33 6.63 -6.70
N PHE A 60 11.20 5.34 -6.98
CA PHE A 60 10.02 4.56 -6.64
C PHE A 60 9.76 4.57 -5.13
N LEU A 61 10.77 4.30 -4.29
CA LEU A 61 10.61 4.32 -2.83
C LEU A 61 10.25 5.71 -2.30
N VAL A 62 10.83 6.78 -2.86
CA VAL A 62 10.49 8.16 -2.49
C VAL A 62 9.02 8.47 -2.83
N LEU A 63 8.55 8.07 -4.01
CA LEU A 63 7.14 8.26 -4.41
C LEU A 63 6.18 7.50 -3.49
N VAL A 64 6.50 6.25 -3.13
CA VAL A 64 5.71 5.44 -2.20
C VAL A 64 5.62 6.12 -0.83
N ALA A 65 6.74 6.61 -0.30
CA ALA A 65 6.76 7.34 0.97
C ALA A 65 5.92 8.63 0.92
N CYS A 66 5.96 9.35 -0.20
CA CYS A 66 5.11 10.52 -0.43
C CYS A 66 3.62 10.18 -0.46
N GLU A 67 3.24 9.08 -1.14
CA GLU A 67 1.87 8.60 -1.18
C GLU A 67 1.37 8.24 0.23
N THR A 68 2.16 7.49 1.01
CA THR A 68 1.83 7.15 2.39
C THR A 68 1.67 8.39 3.27
N SER A 69 2.52 9.40 3.09
CA SER A 69 2.42 10.69 3.79
C SER A 69 1.12 11.44 3.47
N LEU A 70 0.72 11.47 2.20
CA LEU A 70 -0.57 12.04 1.77
C LEU A 70 -1.75 11.25 2.36
N GLY A 71 -1.68 9.92 2.33
CA GLY A 71 -2.67 9.03 2.93
C GLY A 71 -2.82 9.29 4.43
N LEU A 72 -1.73 9.37 5.18
CA LEU A 72 -1.74 9.68 6.61
C LEU A 72 -2.31 11.09 6.89
N SER A 73 -1.95 12.08 6.07
CA SER A 73 -2.47 13.44 6.20
C SER A 73 -4.00 13.48 6.01
N LEU A 74 -4.51 12.71 5.04
CA LEU A 74 -5.93 12.53 4.80
C LEU A 74 -6.61 11.80 5.97
N MET A 75 -5.98 10.76 6.51
CA MET A 75 -6.46 10.04 7.71
C MET A 75 -6.62 10.99 8.90
N VAL A 76 -5.61 11.83 9.17
CA VAL A 76 -5.66 12.81 10.25
C VAL A 76 -6.77 13.84 10.00
N GLY A 77 -6.96 14.27 8.75
CA GLY A 77 -8.06 15.15 8.36
C GLY A 77 -9.44 14.53 8.65
N ILE A 78 -9.63 13.25 8.32
CA ILE A 78 -10.85 12.49 8.62
C ILE A 78 -11.04 12.33 10.14
N MET A 79 -9.99 11.98 10.87
CA MET A 79 -10.03 11.83 12.33
C MET A 79 -10.29 13.14 13.07
N ARG A 80 -9.91 14.29 12.51
CA ARG A 80 -10.22 15.61 13.07
C ARG A 80 -11.60 16.11 12.68
N ASN A 81 -12.20 15.55 11.63
CA ASN A 81 -13.55 15.89 11.22
C ASN A 81 -14.57 15.04 11.97
N SER A 82 -15.22 15.62 12.97
CA SER A 82 -16.26 14.99 13.79
C SER A 82 -17.50 14.56 13.01
N ASN A 83 -17.74 15.11 11.81
CA ASN A 83 -18.86 14.74 10.95
C ASN A 83 -18.54 13.59 9.96
N SER A 84 -17.31 13.07 9.97
CA SER A 84 -16.87 12.07 8.97
C SER A 84 -17.50 10.67 9.14
N GLY A 85 -18.25 10.43 10.23
CA GLY A 85 -18.87 9.12 10.49
C GLY A 85 -17.89 8.00 10.84
N VAL A 86 -16.58 8.26 10.87
CA VAL A 86 -15.59 7.26 11.28
C VAL A 86 -15.64 7.00 12.80
N TYR A 87 -16.05 8.01 13.59
CA TYR A 87 -16.38 7.81 15.00
C TYR A 87 -17.78 7.21 15.22
N SER A 88 -18.73 7.34 14.28
CA SER A 88 -20.08 6.80 14.48
C SER A 88 -20.13 5.27 14.38
N LEU A 89 -19.14 4.63 13.75
CA LEU A 89 -18.98 3.17 13.76
C LEU A 89 -18.38 2.62 15.07
N TYR A 90 -17.60 3.43 15.80
CA TYR A 90 -17.09 3.05 17.13
C TYR A 90 -18.04 3.47 18.27
N SER A 91 -18.88 4.48 18.04
CA SER A 91 -19.83 5.02 19.02
C SER A 91 -21.16 4.25 19.11
N GLN A 92 -21.41 3.25 18.26
CA GLN A 92 -22.68 2.50 18.27
C GLN A 92 -22.69 1.26 19.20
N CYS A 93 -21.68 1.08 20.05
CA CYS A 93 -21.63 -0.01 21.04
C CYS A 93 -21.16 0.45 22.43
N ALA A 94 -21.65 1.58 22.93
CA ALA A 94 -21.57 1.95 24.34
C ALA A 94 -22.96 2.24 24.89
#